data_AF-A0A7I9V576-F1
#
_entry.id   AF-A0A7I9V576-F1
#
_cell.length_a   1.000
_cell.length_b   1.000
_cell.length_c   1.000
_cell.angle_alpha   90.00
_cell.angle_beta   90.00
_cell.angle_gamma   90.00
#
_symmetry.space_group_name_H-M   'P 1'
#
loop_
_entity.id
_entity.type
_entity.pdbx_description
1 polymer ?
#
loop_
_entity_poly.entity_id
_entity_poly.type
_entity_poly.pdbx_seq_one_letter_code
_entity_poly.pdbx_strand_id
1 'polypeptide(L)'
;MGDQLTPPATPATPSEPAAPPAASAAPERLPGDHPLVTALAAQKQKNAELQQQIDAGKKVNDPKPAPKPKPEPGGGDDVSERIAALEQQLADEKAARSAAEVSALRTRLGAGLPADLLGLITGTTEDEIKAQVDTLAQHIKSGPAINPQQGTPPGKTGGSVTAGRDRYKAAHNN
;
A
#
# COMPACT_ATOMS: atom_id res chain seq x y z
N MET A 1 81.06 -11.17 -11.81
CA MET A 1 80.26 -9.95 -11.65
C MET A 1 79.78 -9.52 -13.00
N GLY A 2 78.46 -9.34 -13.17
CA GLY A 2 77.85 -8.97 -14.43
C GLY A 2 76.47 -9.61 -14.59
N ASP A 3 75.53 -9.18 -13.75
CA ASP A 3 74.10 -9.27 -14.01
C ASP A 3 73.76 -8.79 -15.41
N GLN A 4 73.00 -9.57 -16.17
CA GLN A 4 72.02 -9.04 -17.12
C GLN A 4 70.82 -9.98 -17.13
N LEU A 5 69.89 -9.68 -16.25
CA LEU A 5 68.52 -10.19 -16.22
C LEU A 5 67.82 -9.74 -17.52
N THR A 6 67.49 -10.68 -18.39
CA THR A 6 66.50 -10.44 -19.45
C THR A 6 65.11 -10.29 -18.82
N PRO A 7 64.33 -9.26 -19.17
CA PRO A 7 63.03 -9.01 -18.57
C PRO A 7 61.99 -10.09 -18.96
N PRO A 8 61.03 -10.39 -18.08
CA PRO A 8 60.03 -11.42 -18.29
C PRO A 8 58.97 -11.05 -19.34
N ALA A 9 58.38 -12.10 -19.90
CA ALA A 9 57.35 -12.16 -20.92
C ALA A 9 56.38 -10.96 -20.98
N THR A 10 56.30 -10.35 -22.16
CA THR A 10 55.22 -9.43 -22.54
C THR A 10 53.88 -10.19 -22.56
N PRO A 11 52.86 -9.77 -21.79
CA PRO A 11 51.54 -10.39 -21.86
C PRO A 11 50.86 -10.05 -23.18
N ALA A 12 50.20 -11.06 -23.75
CA ALA A 12 49.41 -10.97 -24.98
C ALA A 12 48.41 -9.81 -24.90
N THR A 13 48.51 -8.89 -25.85
CA THR A 13 47.52 -7.83 -26.07
C THR A 13 46.23 -8.49 -26.56
N PRO A 14 45.10 -8.41 -25.85
CA PRO A 14 43.83 -8.86 -26.40
C PRO A 14 43.48 -7.97 -27.59
N SER A 15 43.30 -8.60 -28.74
CA SER A 15 42.94 -7.94 -29.99
C SER A 15 41.68 -7.09 -29.78
N GLU A 16 41.83 -5.79 -30.00
CA GLU A 16 40.76 -4.81 -30.07
C GLU A 16 39.73 -5.27 -31.13
N PRO A 17 38.42 -5.33 -30.81
CA PRO A 17 37.41 -5.63 -31.81
C PRO A 17 37.41 -4.53 -32.86
N ALA A 18 37.51 -4.92 -34.13
CA ALA A 18 37.45 -4.03 -35.28
C ALA A 18 36.30 -3.01 -35.16
N ALA A 19 36.63 -1.73 -35.33
CA ALA A 19 35.67 -0.65 -35.39
C ALA A 19 34.58 -0.96 -36.44
N PRO A 20 33.29 -0.81 -36.12
CA PRO A 20 32.23 -0.89 -37.13
C PRO A 20 32.40 0.25 -38.15
N PRO A 21 32.06 0.02 -39.43
CA PRO A 21 32.25 0.98 -40.50
C PRO A 21 31.44 2.27 -40.25
N ALA A 22 32.05 3.41 -40.58
CA ALA A 22 31.48 4.74 -40.49
C ALA A 22 30.16 4.85 -41.29
N ALA A 23 29.03 4.58 -40.63
CA ALA A 23 27.71 4.95 -41.07
C ALA A 23 27.23 6.09 -40.17
N SER A 24 27.17 7.29 -40.75
CA SER A 24 26.51 8.50 -40.27
C SER A 24 25.59 8.28 -39.05
N ALA A 25 26.11 8.56 -37.85
CA ALA A 25 25.33 8.52 -36.61
C ALA A 25 24.44 9.78 -36.52
N ALA A 26 23.50 9.91 -37.46
CA ALA A 26 22.30 10.70 -37.22
C ALA A 26 21.34 9.81 -36.40
N PRO A 27 20.84 10.26 -35.24
CA PRO A 27 19.85 9.49 -34.50
C PRO A 27 18.67 9.24 -35.44
N GLU A 28 18.30 7.97 -35.62
CA GLU A 28 17.16 7.56 -36.42
C GLU A 28 15.92 8.30 -35.89
N ARG A 29 15.51 9.36 -36.58
CA ARG A 29 14.38 10.18 -36.16
C ARG A 29 13.12 9.38 -36.43
N LEU A 30 12.40 9.06 -35.36
CA LEU A 30 11.07 8.49 -35.48
C LEU A 30 10.22 9.39 -36.37
N PRO A 31 9.42 8.81 -37.30
CA PRO A 31 8.53 9.59 -38.15
C PRO A 31 7.55 10.40 -37.28
N GLY A 32 7.12 11.56 -37.78
CA GLY A 32 6.26 12.49 -37.02
C GLY A 32 4.94 11.87 -36.55
N ASP A 33 4.45 10.86 -37.27
CA ASP A 33 3.23 10.12 -36.97
C ASP A 33 3.46 8.93 -36.02
N HIS A 34 4.69 8.73 -35.53
CA HIS A 34 4.98 7.65 -34.58
C HIS A 34 4.30 7.96 -33.23
N PRO A 35 3.61 6.99 -32.59
CA PRO A 35 2.83 7.22 -31.37
C PRO A 35 3.67 7.81 -30.22
N LEU A 36 4.96 7.47 -30.14
CA LEU A 36 5.88 8.07 -29.16
C LEU A 36 6.14 9.56 -29.39
N VAL A 37 6.19 10.00 -30.65
CA VAL A 37 6.37 11.42 -31.00
C VAL A 37 5.10 12.20 -30.67
N THR A 38 3.93 11.63 -30.98
CA THR A 38 2.63 12.19 -30.58
C THR A 38 2.47 12.26 -29.06
N ALA A 39 2.85 11.20 -28.34
CA ALA A 39 2.81 11.16 -26.89
C ALA A 39 3.75 12.18 -26.26
N LEU A 40 4.96 12.34 -26.81
CA LEU A 40 5.91 13.35 -26.36
C LEU A 40 5.40 14.78 -26.61
N ALA A 41 4.75 15.03 -27.75
CA ALA A 41 4.13 16.31 -28.04
C ALA A 41 2.98 16.62 -27.06
N ALA A 42 2.10 15.65 -26.81
CA ALA A 42 1.02 15.77 -25.84
C ALA A 42 1.55 15.97 -24.40
N GLN A 43 2.64 15.30 -24.03
CA GLN A 43 3.29 15.47 -22.74
C GLN A 43 3.89 16.86 -22.58
N LYS A 44 4.57 17.38 -23.61
CA LYS A 44 5.10 18.75 -23.62
C LYS A 44 3.98 19.79 -23.46
N GLN A 45 2.83 19.55 -24.09
CA GLN A 45 1.67 20.42 -23.97
C GLN A 45 1.09 20.42 -22.54
N LYS A 46 0.94 19.24 -21.93
CA LYS A 46 0.51 19.13 -20.52
C LYS A 46 1.49 19.82 -19.56
N ASN A 47 2.80 19.66 -19.78
CA ASN A 47 3.80 20.33 -18.95
C ASN A 47 3.75 21.85 -19.11
N ALA A 48 3.53 22.36 -20.33
CA ALA A 48 3.36 23.79 -20.56
C ALA A 48 2.09 24.33 -19.88
N GLU A 49 0.99 23.58 -19.91
CA GLU A 49 -0.26 23.94 -19.24
C GLU A 49 -0.11 23.94 -17.71
N LEU A 50 0.56 22.94 -17.13
CA LEU A 50 0.90 22.92 -15.70
C LEU A 50 1.81 24.10 -15.32
N GLN A 51 2.79 24.43 -16.16
CA GLN A 51 3.65 25.60 -15.92
C GLN A 51 2.84 26.90 -15.95
N GLN A 52 1.89 27.05 -16.88
CA GLN A 52 0.98 28.19 -16.91
C GLN A 52 0.10 28.26 -15.67
N GLN A 53 -0.38 27.14 -15.14
CA GLN A 53 -1.14 27.12 -13.89
C GLN A 53 -0.28 27.52 -12.69
N ILE A 54 0.98 27.05 -12.63
CA ILE A 54 1.95 27.47 -11.61
C ILE A 54 2.23 28.96 -11.71
N ASP A 55 2.46 29.48 -12.91
CA ASP A 55 2.76 30.90 -13.14
C ASP A 55 1.52 31.78 -12.87
N ALA A 56 0.32 31.32 -13.24
CA ALA A 56 -0.93 31.99 -12.91
C ALA A 56 -1.16 32.00 -11.39
N GLY A 57 -0.93 30.89 -10.70
CA GLY A 57 -0.99 30.80 -9.24
C GLY A 57 0.04 31.69 -8.55
N LYS A 58 1.23 31.88 -9.13
CA LYS A 58 2.23 32.85 -8.66
C LYS A 58 1.78 34.30 -8.87
N LYS A 59 1.17 34.63 -10.01
CA LYS A 59 0.66 35.98 -10.28
C LYS A 59 -0.52 36.40 -9.40
N VAL A 60 -1.30 35.45 -8.87
CA VAL A 60 -2.32 35.72 -7.84
C VAL A 60 -1.67 36.06 -6.49
N ASN A 61 -0.41 35.66 -6.27
CA ASN A 61 0.38 35.92 -5.08
C ASN A 61 1.42 37.04 -5.25
N ASP A 62 1.51 37.69 -6.41
CA ASP A 62 2.29 38.91 -6.56
C ASP A 62 1.46 40.07 -5.96
N PRO A 63 1.83 40.63 -4.80
CA PRO A 63 1.18 41.82 -4.32
C PRO A 63 1.53 42.92 -5.32
N LYS A 64 0.51 43.44 -6.02
CA LYS A 64 0.56 44.77 -6.63
C LYS A 64 1.28 45.68 -5.63
N PRO A 65 2.33 46.45 -6.02
CA PRO A 65 3.04 47.29 -5.07
C PRO A 65 2.04 48.33 -4.54
N ALA A 66 1.46 48.01 -3.39
CA ALA A 66 0.58 48.91 -2.68
C ALA A 66 1.43 50.10 -2.23
N PRO A 67 0.92 51.34 -2.30
CA PRO A 67 1.62 52.48 -1.72
C PRO A 67 1.90 52.16 -0.26
N LYS A 68 3.19 52.25 0.14
CA LYS A 68 3.70 51.88 1.47
C LYS A 68 2.65 52.13 2.56
N PRO A 69 2.05 51.09 3.15
CA PRO A 69 1.15 51.29 4.26
C PRO A 69 2.00 51.77 5.44
N LYS A 70 1.56 52.84 6.09
CA LYS A 70 2.04 53.19 7.43
C LYS A 70 1.90 51.94 8.33
N PRO A 71 2.87 51.65 9.20
CA PRO A 71 2.79 50.51 10.09
C PRO A 71 1.66 50.76 11.11
N GLU A 72 0.51 50.15 10.87
CA GLU A 72 -0.53 49.94 11.88
C GLU A 72 -0.19 48.62 12.61
N PRO A 73 0.02 48.63 13.93
CA PRO A 73 0.50 47.48 14.68
C PRO A 73 -0.67 46.61 15.14
N GLY A 74 -1.32 45.87 14.23
CA GLY A 74 -2.46 45.04 14.67
C GLY A 74 -3.10 44.04 13.70
N GLY A 75 -2.48 43.69 12.57
CA GLY A 75 -3.12 42.80 11.56
C GLY A 75 -2.41 41.47 11.28
N GLY A 76 -1.24 41.23 11.87
CA GLY A 76 -0.42 40.04 11.59
C GLY A 76 -0.71 38.84 12.51
N ASP A 77 -1.21 39.11 13.71
CA ASP A 77 -1.43 38.09 14.73
C ASP A 77 -2.66 37.23 14.39
N ASP A 78 -3.75 37.83 13.92
CA ASP A 78 -4.98 37.13 13.54
C ASP A 78 -4.79 36.11 12.40
N VAL A 79 -3.97 36.44 11.39
CA VAL A 79 -3.75 35.54 10.24
C VAL A 79 -2.86 34.37 10.64
N SER A 80 -1.86 34.63 11.46
CA SER A 80 -0.93 33.60 11.96
C SER A 80 -1.65 32.64 12.92
N GLU A 81 -2.51 33.15 13.79
CA GLU A 81 -3.39 32.34 14.64
C GLU A 81 -4.41 31.55 13.82
N ARG A 82 -4.95 32.12 12.74
CA ARG A 82 -5.86 31.40 11.83
C ARG A 82 -5.18 30.24 11.14
N ILE A 83 -3.93 30.42 10.69
CA ILE A 83 -3.15 29.35 10.06
C ILE A 83 -2.85 28.25 11.06
N ALA A 84 -2.38 28.60 12.26
CA ALA A 84 -2.13 27.62 13.32
C ALA A 84 -3.40 26.83 13.70
N ALA A 85 -4.56 27.50 13.80
CA ALA A 85 -5.83 26.85 14.07
C ALA A 85 -6.27 25.90 12.93
N LEU A 86 -6.04 26.27 11.67
CA LEU A 86 -6.34 25.41 10.51
C LEU A 86 -5.39 24.22 10.42
N GLU A 87 -4.11 24.39 10.74
CA GLU A 87 -3.13 23.30 10.82
C GLU A 87 -3.49 22.32 11.94
N GLN A 88 -3.90 22.83 13.10
CA GLN A 88 -4.40 22.04 14.22
C GLN A 88 -5.64 21.22 13.80
N GLN A 89 -6.62 21.86 13.16
CA GLN A 89 -7.82 21.18 12.67
C GLN A 89 -7.50 20.10 11.63
N LEU A 90 -6.55 20.34 10.73
CA LEU A 90 -6.09 19.35 9.76
C LEU A 90 -5.39 18.17 10.43
N ALA A 91 -4.60 18.41 11.48
CA ALA A 91 -3.97 17.36 12.26
C ALA A 91 -5.02 16.52 13.02
N ASP A 92 -5.97 17.17 13.65
CA ASP A 92 -7.07 16.52 14.38
C ASP A 92 -7.97 15.71 13.43
N GLU A 93 -8.30 16.24 12.24
CA GLU A 93 -9.11 15.53 11.25
C GLU A 93 -8.35 14.33 10.65
N LYS A 94 -7.04 14.46 10.41
CA LYS A 94 -6.20 13.32 9.98
C LYS A 94 -6.11 12.25 11.07
N ALA A 95 -5.96 12.66 12.34
CA ALA A 95 -5.95 11.73 13.47
C ALA A 95 -7.31 11.04 13.65
N ALA A 96 -8.41 11.77 13.46
CA ALA A 96 -9.76 11.20 13.52
C ALA A 96 -10.01 10.20 12.37
N ARG A 97 -9.57 10.53 11.15
CA ARG A 97 -9.68 9.63 9.99
C ARG A 97 -8.83 8.38 10.17
N SER A 98 -7.57 8.50 10.61
CA SER A 98 -6.72 7.35 10.85
C SER A 98 -7.26 6.47 11.99
N ALA A 99 -7.78 7.06 13.06
CA ALA A 99 -8.44 6.31 14.14
C ALA A 99 -9.69 5.57 13.64
N ALA A 100 -10.50 6.19 12.78
CA ALA A 100 -11.67 5.57 12.17
C ALA A 100 -11.29 4.43 11.22
N GLU A 101 -10.24 4.61 10.40
CA GLU A 101 -9.71 3.57 9.51
C GLU A 101 -9.18 2.37 10.30
N VAL A 102 -8.42 2.59 11.36
CA VAL A 102 -7.93 1.53 12.26
C VAL A 102 -9.09 0.81 12.95
N SER A 103 -10.11 1.54 13.42
CA SER A 103 -11.31 0.95 14.02
C SER A 103 -12.07 0.06 13.02
N ALA A 104 -12.20 0.53 11.78
CA ALA A 104 -12.82 -0.25 10.70
C ALA A 104 -12.00 -1.51 10.36
N LEU A 105 -10.67 -1.41 10.33
CA LEU A 105 -9.76 -2.55 10.12
C LEU A 105 -9.90 -3.58 11.24
N ARG A 106 -9.90 -3.16 12.51
CA ARG A 106 -10.11 -4.06 13.67
C ARG A 106 -11.45 -4.77 13.59
N THR A 107 -12.51 -4.06 13.21
CA THR A 107 -13.84 -4.65 13.06
C THR A 107 -13.89 -5.65 11.90
N ARG A 108 -13.29 -5.31 10.76
CA ARG A 108 -13.29 -6.15 9.56
C ARG A 108 -12.50 -7.45 9.76
N LEU A 109 -11.29 -7.34 10.32
CA LEU A 109 -10.41 -8.50 10.54
C LEU A 109 -10.87 -9.31 11.75
N GLY A 110 -11.39 -8.65 12.77
CA GLY A 110 -11.91 -9.27 13.98
C GLY A 110 -13.31 -9.88 13.86
N ALA A 111 -13.97 -9.87 12.70
CA ALA A 111 -15.37 -10.31 12.56
C ALA A 111 -15.67 -11.74 13.07
N GLY A 112 -14.64 -12.60 13.22
CA GLY A 112 -14.74 -13.94 13.80
C GLY A 112 -14.49 -14.03 15.32
N LEU A 113 -14.14 -12.92 15.97
CA LEU A 113 -13.85 -12.84 17.40
C LEU A 113 -15.06 -12.26 18.18
N PRO A 114 -15.30 -12.73 19.41
CA PRO A 114 -16.26 -12.09 20.31
C PRO A 114 -15.82 -10.67 20.67
N ALA A 115 -16.79 -9.80 20.93
CA ALA A 115 -16.57 -8.37 21.19
C ALA A 115 -15.55 -8.10 22.31
N ASP A 116 -15.55 -8.94 23.35
CA ASP A 116 -14.60 -8.86 24.46
C ASP A 116 -13.14 -9.02 24.01
N LEU A 117 -12.90 -9.86 22.98
CA LEU A 117 -11.57 -10.09 22.41
C LEU A 117 -11.20 -9.03 21.37
N LEU A 118 -12.17 -8.44 20.68
CA LEU A 118 -11.91 -7.30 19.80
C LEU A 118 -11.30 -6.12 20.57
N GLY A 119 -11.75 -5.88 21.80
CA GLY A 119 -11.23 -4.80 22.66
C GLY A 119 -9.76 -4.98 23.07
N LEU A 120 -9.23 -6.20 22.96
CA LEU A 120 -7.82 -6.52 23.27
C LEU A 120 -6.89 -6.28 22.07
N ILE A 121 -7.42 -5.99 20.88
CA ILE A 121 -6.63 -5.70 19.68
C ILE A 121 -6.10 -4.26 19.76
N THR A 122 -4.80 -4.13 19.98
CA THR A 122 -4.11 -2.85 20.11
C THR A 122 -3.37 -2.43 18.85
N GLY A 123 -3.21 -3.33 17.88
CA GLY A 123 -2.51 -3.06 16.61
C GLY A 123 -3.06 -1.85 15.87
N THR A 124 -2.17 -1.09 15.23
CA THR A 124 -2.52 0.08 14.39
C THR A 124 -2.35 -0.22 12.92
N THR A 125 -1.53 -1.22 12.57
CA THR A 125 -1.34 -1.68 11.20
C THR A 125 -2.19 -2.93 10.91
N GLU A 126 -2.49 -3.14 9.63
CA GLU A 126 -3.27 -4.30 9.18
C GLU A 126 -2.60 -5.64 9.58
N ASP A 127 -1.28 -5.75 9.42
CA ASP A 127 -0.52 -6.95 9.75
C ASP A 127 -0.51 -7.26 11.25
N GLU A 128 -0.33 -6.24 12.09
CA GLU A 128 -0.40 -6.39 13.55
C GLU A 128 -1.79 -6.82 14.01
N ILE A 129 -2.83 -6.15 13.50
CA ILE A 129 -4.23 -6.46 13.81
C ILE A 129 -4.52 -7.90 13.40
N LYS A 130 -4.09 -8.32 12.21
CA LYS A 130 -4.28 -9.68 11.72
C LYS A 130 -3.55 -10.72 12.57
N ALA A 131 -2.28 -10.47 12.92
CA ALA A 131 -1.52 -11.37 13.77
C ALA A 131 -2.16 -11.52 15.17
N GLN A 132 -2.68 -10.42 15.74
CA GLN A 132 -3.41 -10.45 17.00
C GLN A 132 -4.73 -11.21 16.87
N VAL A 133 -5.48 -10.97 15.79
CA VAL A 133 -6.72 -11.70 15.48
C VAL A 133 -6.47 -13.20 15.36
N ASP A 134 -5.47 -13.61 14.59
CA ASP A 134 -5.13 -15.03 14.38
C ASP A 134 -4.71 -15.70 15.69
N THR A 135 -3.90 -15.00 16.51
CA THR A 135 -3.50 -15.49 17.83
C THR A 135 -4.70 -15.68 18.75
N LEU A 136 -5.58 -14.68 18.83
CA LEU A 136 -6.77 -14.76 19.67
C LEU A 136 -7.77 -15.80 19.15
N ALA A 137 -7.88 -15.97 17.84
CA ALA A 137 -8.76 -16.96 17.21
C ALA A 137 -8.37 -18.39 17.57
N GLN A 138 -7.07 -18.69 17.75
CA GLN A 138 -6.60 -20.01 18.20
C GLN A 138 -7.16 -20.41 19.59
N HIS A 139 -7.51 -19.44 20.42
CA HIS A 139 -8.03 -19.68 21.77
C HIS A 139 -9.56 -19.83 21.82
N ILE A 140 -10.26 -19.55 20.72
CA ILE A 140 -11.71 -19.76 20.63
C ILE A 140 -11.94 -21.24 20.27
N LYS A 141 -12.19 -22.07 21.30
CA LYS A 141 -12.75 -23.41 21.07
C LYS A 141 -14.14 -23.27 20.45
N SER A 142 -14.32 -23.85 19.27
CA SER A 142 -15.58 -23.79 18.52
C SER A 142 -16.68 -24.55 19.26
N GLY A 143 -17.51 -23.81 19.98
CA GLY A 143 -18.77 -24.28 20.54
C GLY A 143 -18.72 -24.61 22.03
N PRO A 144 -19.91 -24.74 22.66
CA PRO A 144 -20.00 -25.17 24.05
C PRO A 144 -19.29 -26.52 24.19
N ALA A 145 -18.30 -26.60 25.08
CA ALA A 145 -17.71 -27.88 25.43
C ALA A 145 -18.86 -28.81 25.86
N ILE A 146 -19.09 -29.89 25.12
CA ILE A 146 -20.06 -30.90 25.53
C ILE A 146 -19.60 -31.35 26.90
N ASN A 147 -20.44 -31.11 27.91
CA ASN A 147 -20.12 -31.52 29.26
C ASN A 147 -19.91 -33.04 29.21
N PRO A 148 -18.75 -33.57 29.61
CA PRO A 148 -18.49 -35.01 29.56
C PRO A 148 -19.51 -35.79 30.42
N GLN A 149 -20.14 -35.15 31.41
CA GLN A 149 -21.23 -35.74 32.21
C GLN A 149 -22.58 -35.76 31.50
N GLN A 150 -22.79 -34.94 30.45
CA GLN A 150 -24.06 -34.91 29.72
C GLN A 150 -24.19 -36.03 28.68
N GLY A 151 -23.11 -36.78 28.41
CA GLY A 151 -23.10 -37.83 27.39
C GLY A 151 -23.41 -37.32 25.99
N THR A 152 -23.24 -38.16 24.98
CA THR A 152 -23.76 -37.85 23.64
C THR A 152 -25.29 -37.84 23.72
N PRO A 153 -26.00 -36.79 23.27
CA PRO A 153 -27.45 -36.75 23.34
C PRO A 153 -28.03 -38.00 22.64
N PRO A 154 -28.97 -38.72 23.28
CA PRO A 154 -29.56 -39.94 22.75
C PRO A 154 -30.38 -39.59 21.50
N GLY A 155 -29.73 -39.69 20.34
CA GLY A 155 -30.29 -39.26 19.06
C GLY A 155 -29.24 -39.13 17.97
N LYS A 156 -27.97 -38.83 18.30
CA LYS A 156 -26.88 -38.86 17.32
C LYS A 156 -26.37 -40.27 16.99
N THR A 157 -26.66 -41.24 17.83
CA THR A 157 -26.37 -42.67 17.59
C THR A 157 -27.60 -43.45 17.13
N GLY A 158 -28.63 -42.75 16.63
CA GLY A 158 -29.82 -43.37 16.06
C GLY A 158 -29.62 -43.62 14.58
N GLY A 159 -29.50 -44.89 14.17
CA GLY A 159 -29.39 -45.28 12.77
C GLY A 159 -30.45 -44.59 11.93
N SER A 160 -30.03 -43.95 10.84
CA SER A 160 -30.92 -43.22 9.94
C SER A 160 -32.07 -44.09 9.44
N VAL A 161 -33.17 -43.47 9.01
CA VAL A 161 -34.31 -44.17 8.41
C VAL A 161 -33.87 -45.09 7.27
N THR A 162 -32.84 -44.68 6.51
CA THR A 162 -32.18 -45.49 5.48
C THR A 162 -31.54 -46.75 6.08
N ALA A 163 -30.73 -46.62 7.13
CA ALA A 163 -30.12 -47.76 7.83
C ALA A 163 -31.18 -48.67 8.50
N GLY A 164 -32.33 -48.14 8.90
CA GLY A 164 -33.48 -48.94 9.35
C GLY A 164 -34.12 -49.74 8.22
N ARG A 165 -34.31 -49.10 7.06
CA ARG A 165 -34.92 -49.72 5.88
C ARG A 165 -34.05 -50.84 5.29
N ASP A 166 -32.73 -50.65 5.31
CA ASP A 166 -31.79 -51.66 4.83
C ASP A 166 -31.74 -52.88 5.75
N ARG A 167 -31.75 -52.66 7.07
CA ARG A 167 -31.86 -53.76 8.05
C ARG A 167 -33.18 -54.51 7.94
N TYR A 168 -34.30 -53.80 7.72
CA TYR A 168 -35.60 -54.42 7.54
C TYR A 168 -35.62 -55.32 6.30
N LYS A 169 -35.12 -54.82 5.15
CA LYS A 169 -34.98 -55.62 3.93
C LYS A 169 -34.10 -56.85 4.14
N ALA A 170 -32.95 -56.68 4.79
CA ALA A 170 -32.04 -57.80 5.06
C ALA A 170 -32.67 -58.87 5.96
N ALA A 171 -33.54 -58.49 6.89
CA ALA A 171 -34.20 -59.42 7.80
C ALA A 171 -35.45 -60.11 7.21
N HIS A 172 -36.08 -59.54 6.18
CA HIS A 172 -37.36 -60.01 5.64
C HIS A 172 -37.31 -60.51 4.19
N ASN A 173 -36.12 -60.56 3.58
CA ASN A 173 -35.89 -61.16 2.26
C ASN A 173 -35.21 -62.54 2.31
N ASN A 174 -35.28 -63.25 3.44
CA ASN A 174 -34.91 -64.67 3.54
C ASN A 174 -36.14 -65.56 3.61
#